data_AF-A0A968AR51-F1
#
_entry.id   AF-A0A968AR51-F1
#
_cell.length_a   1.000
_cell.length_b   1.000
_cell.length_c   1.000
_cell.angle_alpha   90.00
_cell.angle_beta   90.00
_cell.angle_gamma   90.00
#
_symmetry.space_group_name_H-M   'P 1'
#
loop_
_entity.id
_entity.type
_entity.pdbx_description
1 polymer ?
#
loop_
_entity_poly.entity_id
_entity_poly.type
_entity_poly.pdbx_seq_one_letter_code
_entity_poly.pdbx_strand_id
1 'polypeptide(L)'
;MATGLPKVKITPAEGRLGILTPGMGAVATTFIAGVIAVRKGLGKPIGSLTQMGTIRLGKRTEHRVPLIKEFVPLTNLNDIYFGGWDIFEDDAYHSALHAGVLEKELLDKIRPELESIKPWRGVFQRDYVKKLD
;
A
#
# COMPACT_ATOMS: atom_id res chain seq x y z
N MET A 1 14.92 12.75 -33.14
CA MET A 1 13.83 11.76 -33.09
C MET A 1 14.37 10.54 -32.36
N ALA A 2 13.88 10.20 -31.18
CA ALA A 2 14.33 8.99 -30.48
C ALA A 2 13.63 7.76 -31.08
N THR A 3 14.05 7.39 -32.29
CA THR A 3 13.70 6.13 -32.95
C THR A 3 14.58 5.04 -32.34
N GLY A 4 14.06 4.18 -31.46
CA GLY A 4 14.85 3.03 -31.02
C GLY A 4 14.44 2.30 -29.76
N LEU A 5 13.46 2.77 -28.98
CA LEU A 5 12.96 1.94 -27.88
C LEU A 5 12.05 0.86 -28.46
N PRO A 6 12.26 -0.43 -28.14
CA PRO A 6 11.34 -1.48 -28.55
C PRO A 6 9.94 -1.13 -28.03
N LYS A 7 8.91 -1.36 -28.87
CA LYS A 7 7.52 -1.24 -28.43
C LYS A 7 7.26 -2.28 -27.35
N VAL A 8 7.37 -1.87 -26.10
CA VAL A 8 7.02 -2.70 -24.95
C VAL A 8 5.49 -2.79 -24.91
N LYS A 9 4.97 -4.01 -25.02
CA LYS A 9 3.55 -4.27 -24.76
C LYS A 9 3.33 -4.20 -23.25
N ILE A 10 2.62 -3.17 -22.80
CA ILE A 10 2.24 -3.01 -21.39
C ILE A 10 0.89 -3.70 -21.19
N THR A 11 0.85 -4.70 -20.32
CA THR A 11 -0.40 -5.40 -19.96
C THR A 11 -1.28 -4.50 -19.08
N PRO A 12 -2.60 -4.51 -19.25
CA PRO A 12 -3.52 -3.83 -18.34
C PRO A 12 -3.37 -4.32 -16.89
N ALA A 13 -3.58 -3.41 -15.93
CA ALA A 13 -3.57 -3.73 -14.49
C ALA A 13 -4.95 -4.20 -14.01
N GLU A 14 -5.46 -5.27 -14.64
CA GLU A 14 -6.77 -5.85 -14.35
C GLU A 14 -6.69 -6.96 -13.28
N GLY A 15 -7.78 -7.14 -12.54
CA GLY A 15 -7.89 -8.18 -11.51
C GLY A 15 -7.43 -7.73 -10.13
N ARG A 16 -7.33 -8.69 -9.21
CA ARG A 16 -6.99 -8.44 -7.80
C ARG A 16 -5.47 -8.46 -7.60
N LEU A 17 -4.94 -7.47 -6.90
CA LEU A 17 -3.53 -7.42 -6.49
C LEU A 17 -3.40 -7.84 -5.03
N GLY A 18 -2.78 -8.99 -4.78
CA GLY A 18 -2.37 -9.39 -3.44
C GLY A 18 -1.06 -8.70 -3.04
N ILE A 19 -1.04 -8.04 -1.89
CA ILE A 19 0.18 -7.52 -1.25
C ILE A 19 0.37 -8.26 0.06
N LEU A 20 1.50 -8.98 0.17
CA LEU A 20 1.83 -9.78 1.35
C LEU A 20 3.06 -9.19 2.05
N THR A 21 2.94 -8.88 3.35
CA THR A 21 4.04 -8.28 4.12
C THR A 21 4.69 -9.29 5.06
N PRO A 22 6.03 -9.45 5.04
CA PRO A 22 6.76 -10.12 6.12
C PRO A 22 6.95 -9.13 7.28
N GLY A 23 6.19 -9.34 8.34
CA GLY A 23 5.97 -8.38 9.42
C GLY A 23 4.71 -7.55 9.17
N MET A 24 3.83 -7.55 10.16
CA MET A 24 2.61 -6.74 10.27
C MET A 24 2.72 -5.73 11.42
N GLY A 25 3.92 -5.15 11.59
CA GLY A 25 4.16 -4.06 12.53
C GLY A 25 3.78 -2.67 11.97
N ALA A 26 4.30 -1.63 12.61
CA ALA A 26 3.90 -0.23 12.39
C ALA A 26 3.76 0.22 10.92
N VAL A 27 4.75 -0.07 10.07
CA VAL A 27 4.73 0.38 8.66
C VAL A 27 3.67 -0.36 7.86
N ALA A 28 3.58 -1.68 8.03
CA ALA A 28 2.65 -2.52 7.29
C ALA A 28 1.20 -2.16 7.65
N THR A 29 0.88 -2.05 8.94
CA THR A 29 -0.47 -1.71 9.39
C THR A 29 -0.86 -0.29 9.05
N THR A 30 0.06 0.67 9.10
CA THR A 30 -0.19 2.05 8.63
C THR A 30 -0.52 2.08 7.14
N PHE A 31 0.23 1.32 6.33
CA PHE A 31 -0.02 1.21 4.89
C PHE A 31 -1.40 0.59 4.60
N ILE A 32 -1.72 -0.55 5.25
CA ILE A 32 -3.00 -1.24 5.11
C ILE A 32 -4.16 -0.31 5.52
N ALA A 33 -4.10 0.26 6.72
CA ALA A 33 -5.13 1.15 7.25
C ALA A 33 -5.30 2.40 6.38
N GLY A 34 -4.21 3.00 5.91
CA GLY A 34 -4.24 4.16 5.03
C GLY A 34 -4.94 3.86 3.70
N VAL A 35 -4.65 2.72 3.08
CA VAL A 35 -5.34 2.31 1.85
C VAL A 35 -6.82 2.07 2.09
N ILE A 36 -7.21 1.37 3.16
CA ILE A 36 -8.62 1.11 3.50
C ILE A 36 -9.37 2.42 3.78
N ALA A 37 -8.75 3.35 4.51
CA ALA A 37 -9.32 4.67 4.77
C ALA A 37 -9.57 5.46 3.48
N VAL A 38 -8.62 5.44 2.54
CA VAL A 38 -8.79 6.10 1.23
C VAL A 38 -9.93 5.47 0.42
N ARG A 39 -10.05 4.14 0.40
CA ARG A 39 -11.17 3.45 -0.27
C ARG A 39 -12.53 3.88 0.25
N LYS A 40 -12.63 4.07 1.57
CA LYS A 40 -13.86 4.52 2.25
C LYS A 40 -14.09 6.03 2.20
N GLY A 41 -13.23 6.79 1.53
CA GLY A 41 -13.32 8.25 1.48
C GLY A 41 -13.04 8.94 2.81
N LEU A 42 -12.41 8.25 3.76
CA LEU A 42 -12.05 8.78 5.09
C LEU A 42 -10.73 9.55 5.08
N GLY A 43 -10.01 9.54 3.95
CA GLY A 43 -8.76 10.24 3.78
C GLY A 43 -8.38 10.39 2.31
N LYS A 44 -7.29 11.13 2.07
CA LYS A 44 -6.66 11.29 0.75
C LYS A 44 -5.30 10.59 0.77
N PRO A 45 -4.82 10.04 -0.36
CA PRO A 45 -3.54 9.32 -0.44
C PRO A 45 -2.33 10.29 -0.46
N ILE A 46 -2.25 11.20 0.52
CA ILE A 46 -1.22 12.24 0.62
C ILE A 46 0.15 11.59 0.75
N GLY A 47 1.12 12.06 -0.04
CA GLY A 47 2.46 11.50 -0.12
C GLY A 47 2.59 10.32 -1.11
N SER A 48 1.49 9.79 -1.64
CA SER A 48 1.56 8.75 -2.66
C SER A 48 1.91 9.33 -4.02
N LEU A 49 3.13 9.07 -4.49
CA LEU A 49 3.59 9.47 -5.82
C LEU A 49 2.69 8.91 -6.92
N THR A 50 2.28 7.64 -6.83
CA THR A 50 1.49 7.02 -7.88
C THR A 50 0.06 7.57 -7.94
N GLN A 51 -0.52 7.96 -6.80
CA GLN A 51 -1.91 8.42 -6.73
C GLN A 51 -2.07 9.94 -6.92
N MET A 52 -1.07 10.73 -6.54
CA MET A 52 -1.14 12.21 -6.54
C MET A 52 -0.02 12.88 -7.32
N GLY A 53 1.03 12.16 -7.71
CA GLY A 53 2.13 12.70 -8.49
C GLY A 53 1.78 12.87 -9.96
N THR A 54 2.53 13.74 -10.63
CA THR A 54 2.43 14.00 -12.06
C THR A 54 3.71 13.60 -12.79
N ILE A 55 3.61 13.39 -14.10
CA ILE A 55 4.75 13.11 -14.97
C ILE A 55 4.81 14.14 -16.09
N ARG A 56 5.98 14.75 -16.30
CA ARG A 56 6.19 15.68 -17.42
C ARG A 56 6.48 14.91 -18.70
N LEU A 57 5.70 15.16 -19.74
CA LEU A 57 5.88 14.58 -21.07
C LEU A 57 6.36 15.66 -22.05
N GLY A 58 7.28 15.31 -22.94
CA GLY A 58 7.75 16.21 -23.99
C GLY A 58 8.56 17.42 -23.46
N LYS A 59 8.56 18.51 -24.24
CA LYS A 59 9.28 19.74 -23.88
C LYS A 59 8.55 20.52 -22.79
N ARG A 60 9.30 21.32 -22.02
CA ARG A 60 8.73 22.15 -20.93
C ARG A 60 7.65 23.12 -21.43
N THR A 61 7.76 23.60 -22.67
CA THR A 61 6.81 24.53 -23.30
C THR A 61 5.49 23.90 -23.70
N GLU A 62 5.38 22.56 -23.70
CA GLU A 62 4.15 21.86 -24.07
C GLU A 62 3.18 21.72 -22.89
N HIS A 63 3.63 22.02 -21.65
CA HIS A 63 2.81 21.97 -20.44
C HIS A 63 2.05 20.64 -20.21
N ARG A 64 2.56 19.53 -20.77
CA ARG A 64 1.98 18.19 -20.61
C ARG A 64 2.42 17.54 -19.31
N VAL A 65 1.59 17.64 -18.28
CA VAL A 65 1.89 17.19 -16.92
C VAL A 65 0.70 16.40 -16.31
N PRO A 66 0.26 15.28 -16.93
CA PRO A 66 -0.84 14.47 -16.40
C PRO A 66 -0.50 13.80 -15.06
N LEU A 67 -1.51 13.33 -14.34
CA LEU A 67 -1.31 12.46 -13.18
C LEU A 67 -0.70 11.13 -13.62
N ILE A 68 0.19 10.57 -12.79
CA ILE A 68 0.85 9.30 -13.08
C ILE A 68 -0.19 8.18 -13.30
N LYS A 69 -1.18 8.08 -12.41
CA LYS A 69 -2.28 7.11 -12.51
C LYS A 69 -3.19 7.26 -13.75
N GLU A 70 -3.17 8.42 -14.40
CA GLU A 70 -3.92 8.64 -15.66
C GLU A 70 -3.07 8.32 -16.89
N PHE A 71 -1.75 8.19 -16.70
CA PHE A 71 -0.79 7.95 -17.78
C PHE A 71 -0.41 6.47 -17.92
N VAL A 72 -0.23 5.76 -16.80
CA VAL A 72 0.12 4.33 -16.79
C VAL A 72 -1.00 3.49 -16.17
N PRO A 73 -1.23 2.26 -16.67
CA PRO A 73 -2.22 1.36 -16.09
C PRO A 73 -1.74 0.91 -14.70
N LEU A 74 -2.39 1.40 -13.65
CA LEU A 74 -2.15 1.01 -12.26
C LEU A 74 -3.38 0.33 -11.68
N THR A 75 -3.17 -0.65 -10.82
CA THR A 75 -4.25 -1.29 -10.07
C THR A 75 -5.02 -0.26 -9.25
N ASN A 76 -6.35 -0.33 -9.28
CA ASN A 76 -7.18 0.51 -8.43
C ASN A 76 -6.94 0.15 -6.97
N LEU A 77 -6.94 1.14 -6.07
CA LEU A 77 -6.80 0.87 -4.64
C LEU A 77 -7.86 -0.13 -4.16
N ASN A 78 -9.08 -0.12 -4.70
CA ASN A 78 -10.15 -1.07 -4.35
C ASN A 78 -9.85 -2.53 -4.70
N ASP A 79 -8.94 -2.77 -5.65
CA ASP A 79 -8.57 -4.10 -6.12
C ASP A 79 -7.35 -4.68 -5.38
N ILE A 80 -6.81 -3.94 -4.40
CA ILE A 80 -5.70 -4.40 -3.56
C ILE A 80 -6.23 -5.23 -2.38
N TYR A 81 -5.59 -6.35 -2.10
CA TYR A 81 -5.91 -7.22 -0.97
C TYR A 81 -4.64 -7.47 -0.16
N PHE A 82 -4.80 -7.48 1.16
CA PHE A 82 -3.68 -7.56 2.09
C PHE A 82 -3.66 -8.89 2.81
N GLY A 83 -2.45 -9.35 3.07
CA GLY A 83 -2.13 -10.44 3.98
C GLY A 83 -0.69 -10.30 4.43
N GLY A 84 -0.21 -11.25 5.21
CA GLY A 84 1.16 -11.19 5.67
C GLY A 84 1.47 -12.24 6.72
N TRP A 85 2.72 -12.23 7.13
CA TRP A 85 3.19 -13.07 8.22
C TRP A 85 3.68 -12.19 9.35
N ASP A 86 3.50 -12.62 10.57
CA ASP A 86 4.16 -12.03 11.73
C ASP A 86 4.49 -13.12 12.75
N ILE A 87 5.47 -12.85 13.60
CA ILE A 87 5.83 -13.70 14.73
C ILE A 87 4.88 -13.49 15.90
N PHE A 88 4.20 -12.34 15.94
CA PHE A 88 3.10 -12.04 16.84
C PHE A 88 1.75 -12.40 16.21
N GLU A 89 0.74 -12.69 17.03
CA GLU A 89 -0.57 -13.17 16.57
C GLU A 89 -1.62 -12.05 16.41
N ASP A 90 -1.25 -10.82 16.74
CA ASP A 90 -2.13 -9.66 16.66
C ASP A 90 -2.61 -9.43 15.22
N ASP A 91 -3.92 -9.23 15.05
CA ASP A 91 -4.47 -8.78 13.77
C ASP A 91 -4.00 -7.35 13.41
N ALA A 92 -4.29 -6.91 12.18
CA ALA A 92 -3.85 -5.61 11.72
C ALA A 92 -4.41 -4.43 12.53
N TYR A 93 -5.58 -4.57 13.18
CA TYR A 93 -6.16 -3.51 14.02
C TYR A 93 -5.39 -3.37 15.33
N HIS A 94 -5.20 -4.47 16.05
CA HIS A 94 -4.46 -4.48 17.32
C HIS A 94 -3.00 -4.08 17.11
N SER A 95 -2.36 -4.58 16.05
CA SER A 95 -1.02 -4.17 15.65
C SER A 95 -0.92 -2.68 15.29
N ALA A 96 -1.95 -2.10 14.64
CA ALA A 96 -2.00 -0.67 14.36
C ALA A 96 -2.17 0.18 15.63
N LEU A 97 -3.00 -0.27 16.57
CA LEU A 97 -3.19 0.38 17.87
C LEU A 97 -1.88 0.38 18.68
N HIS A 98 -1.21 -0.77 18.76
CA HIS A 98 0.08 -0.90 19.45
C HIS A 98 1.16 -0.02 18.82
N ALA A 99 1.15 0.13 17.50
CA ALA A 99 2.11 0.97 16.79
C ALA A 99 1.91 2.48 17.06
N GLY A 100 0.68 2.92 17.36
CA GLY A 100 0.38 4.31 17.72
C GLY A 100 0.67 5.34 16.62
N VAL A 101 0.71 4.92 15.34
CA VAL A 101 1.00 5.81 14.21
C VAL A 101 -0.25 6.57 13.74
N LEU A 102 -1.41 5.91 13.76
CA LEU A 102 -2.68 6.49 13.34
C LEU A 102 -3.59 6.68 14.54
N GLU A 103 -4.40 7.74 14.51
CA GLU A 103 -5.38 8.03 15.55
C GLU A 103 -6.40 6.89 15.71
N LYS A 104 -6.73 6.57 16.95
CA LYS A 104 -7.64 5.46 17.29
C LYS A 104 -9.02 5.63 16.63
N GLU A 105 -9.53 6.84 16.57
CA GLU A 105 -10.84 7.14 15.98
C GLU A 105 -10.89 6.82 14.49
N LEU A 106 -9.76 6.95 13.78
CA LEU A 106 -9.67 6.53 12.38
C LEU A 106 -9.67 5.01 12.28
N LEU A 107 -8.86 4.34 13.11
CA LEU A 107 -8.77 2.87 13.14
C LEU A 107 -10.12 2.23 13.48
N ASP A 108 -10.86 2.79 14.44
CA ASP A 108 -12.19 2.32 14.84
C ASP A 108 -13.21 2.35 13.68
N LYS A 109 -13.12 3.34 12.78
CA LYS A 109 -14.00 3.44 11.60
C LYS A 109 -13.74 2.37 10.53
N ILE A 110 -12.59 1.71 10.58
CA ILE A 110 -12.16 0.68 9.62
C ILE A 110 -11.79 -0.64 10.30
N ARG A 111 -12.21 -0.79 11.56
CA ARG A 111 -11.89 -1.91 12.42
C ARG A 111 -12.30 -3.27 11.82
N PRO A 112 -13.52 -3.46 11.29
CA PRO A 112 -13.91 -4.77 10.76
C PRO A 112 -12.99 -5.26 9.63
N GLU A 113 -12.55 -4.35 8.75
CA GLU A 113 -11.61 -4.72 7.69
C GLU A 113 -10.20 -5.02 8.23
N LEU A 114 -9.73 -4.28 9.22
CA LEU A 114 -8.41 -4.51 9.82
C LEU A 114 -8.37 -5.83 10.64
N GLU A 115 -9.38 -6.11 11.46
CA GLU A 115 -9.47 -7.37 12.23
C GLU A 115 -9.61 -8.62 11.34
N SER A 116 -10.09 -8.44 10.09
CA SER A 116 -10.14 -9.54 9.11
C SER A 116 -8.77 -9.95 8.58
N ILE A 117 -7.75 -9.09 8.73
CA ILE A 117 -6.39 -9.33 8.25
C ILE A 117 -5.57 -9.85 9.42
N LYS A 118 -5.54 -11.18 9.56
CA LYS A 118 -4.74 -11.88 10.56
C LYS A 118 -3.41 -12.36 9.96
N PRO A 119 -2.28 -12.19 10.66
CA PRO A 119 -1.02 -12.70 10.18
C PRO A 119 -1.05 -14.23 10.12
N TRP A 120 -0.45 -14.80 9.08
CA TRP A 120 0.00 -16.18 9.13
C TRP A 120 1.24 -16.28 10.00
N ARG A 121 1.49 -17.47 10.56
CA ARG A 121 2.66 -17.69 11.42
C ARG A 121 3.96 -17.42 10.66
N GLY A 122 4.73 -16.43 11.12
CA GLY A 122 6.06 -16.13 10.64
C GLY A 122 7.12 -17.12 11.14
N VAL A 123 8.26 -17.15 10.45
CA VAL A 123 9.44 -17.87 10.90
C VAL A 123 10.33 -16.92 11.68
N PHE A 124 10.70 -17.30 12.90
CA PHE A 124 11.59 -16.52 13.75
C PHE A 124 12.82 -17.33 14.13
N GLN A 125 14.00 -16.76 13.89
CA GLN A 125 15.27 -17.31 14.36
C GLN A 125 16.10 -16.19 14.99
N ARG A 126 16.39 -16.35 16.28
CA ARG A 126 17.09 -15.35 17.11
C ARG A 126 18.46 -14.94 16.56
N ASP A 127 19.14 -15.83 15.84
CA ASP A 127 20.44 -15.51 15.22
C ASP A 127 20.35 -14.35 14.22
N TYR A 128 19.20 -14.21 13.56
CA TYR A 128 18.95 -13.19 12.54
C TYR A 128 18.26 -11.94 13.09
N VAL A 129 17.59 -12.04 14.24
CA VAL A 129 16.86 -10.91 14.86
C VAL A 129 17.04 -10.92 16.37
N LYS A 130 17.74 -9.89 16.87
CA LYS A 130 18.23 -9.83 18.27
C LYS A 130 17.41 -8.95 19.22
N LYS A 131 16.41 -8.22 18.70
CA LYS A 131 15.66 -7.19 19.44
C LYS A 131 14.15 -7.46 19.53
N LEU A 132 13.73 -8.69 19.23
CA LEU A 132 12.34 -9.13 19.34
C LEU A 132 12.32 -10.24 20.40
N ASP A 133 12.01 -9.86 21.64
CA ASP A 133 11.78 -10.73 22.79
C ASP A 133 10.44 -10.37 23.42
#